data_AF-R6JZ72-F1
#
_entry.id   AF-R6JZ72-F1
#
_cell.length_a   1.000
_cell.length_b   1.000
_cell.length_c   1.000
_cell.angle_alpha   90.00
_cell.angle_beta   90.00
_cell.angle_gamma   90.00
#
_symmetry.space_group_name_H-M   'P 1'
#
loop_
_entity.id
_entity.type
_entity.pdbx_description
1 polymer ?
#
loop_
_entity_poly.entity_id
_entity_poly.type
_entity_poly.pdbx_seq_one_letter_code
_entity_poly.pdbx_strand_id
1 'polypeptide(L)'
;MGGAIVSNIIPQLQPRGAVMWAPGNVVYYDISSRVHAVPGHYEEFYDIGGLMMSSEFLSQVRKTDIVRQAEGYGKEVLIIHGELDEKVPVYAVGPYLDLYGEKARLEIIKGANHQFTSVEWKNRVYELSIDYIKEKVGSTEKYLLED
;
A
#
# COMPACT_ATOMS: atom_id res chain seq x y z
N MET A 1 2.45 2.00 5.54
CA MET A 1 2.18 3.31 4.89
C MET A 1 2.74 3.44 3.47
N GLY A 2 3.89 2.86 3.13
CA GLY A 2 4.50 3.03 1.79
C GLY A 2 3.54 2.76 0.62
N GLY A 3 2.74 1.69 0.67
CA GLY A 3 1.72 1.41 -0.36
C GLY A 3 0.66 2.51 -0.50
N ALA A 4 0.24 3.14 0.59
CA ALA A 4 -0.70 4.27 0.54
C ALA A 4 -0.07 5.49 -0.17
N ILE A 5 1.19 5.80 0.15
CA ILE A 5 1.94 6.88 -0.52
C ILE A 5 2.02 6.62 -2.01
N VAL A 6 2.44 5.41 -2.41
CA VAL A 6 2.49 5.00 -3.83
C VAL A 6 1.13 5.23 -4.48
N SER A 7 0.03 4.74 -3.88
CA SER A 7 -1.30 4.90 -4.45
C SER A 7 -1.68 6.37 -4.70
N ASN A 8 -1.25 7.31 -3.86
CA ASN A 8 -1.65 8.72 -3.94
C ASN A 8 -0.79 9.54 -4.92
N ILE A 9 0.45 9.10 -5.23
CA ILE A 9 1.36 9.83 -6.12
C ILE A 9 1.33 9.33 -7.56
N ILE A 10 0.99 8.06 -7.79
CA ILE A 10 1.06 7.46 -9.13
C ILE A 10 0.10 8.06 -10.16
N PRO A 11 -1.07 8.64 -9.82
CA PRO A 11 -1.87 9.36 -10.81
C PRO A 11 -1.16 10.59 -11.40
N GLN A 12 -0.26 11.21 -10.64
CA GLN A 12 0.50 12.38 -11.09
C GLN A 12 1.75 11.95 -11.87
N LEU A 13 2.48 10.95 -11.37
CA LEU A 13 3.76 10.51 -11.94
C LEU A 13 3.61 9.60 -13.15
N GLN A 14 2.51 8.86 -13.25
CA GLN A 14 2.21 7.91 -14.32
C GLN A 14 3.37 6.94 -14.64
N PRO A 15 4.01 6.25 -13.65
CA PRO A 15 5.06 5.27 -13.93
C PRO A 15 4.52 4.10 -14.76
N ARG A 16 5.40 3.29 -15.37
CA ARG A 16 5.02 2.13 -16.20
C ARG A 16 4.21 1.06 -15.47
N GLY A 17 4.41 0.94 -14.16
CA GLY A 17 3.64 0.12 -13.24
C GLY A 17 3.92 0.58 -11.81
N ALA A 18 3.11 0.13 -10.85
CA ALA A 18 3.34 0.38 -9.43
C ALA A 18 3.31 -0.91 -8.62
N VAL A 19 4.07 -0.95 -7.52
CA VAL A 19 4.05 -2.04 -6.53
C VAL A 19 3.62 -1.46 -5.19
N MET A 20 2.63 -2.07 -4.54
CA MET A 20 2.10 -1.65 -3.26
C MET A 20 2.09 -2.84 -2.30
N TRP A 21 2.89 -2.75 -1.23
CA TRP A 21 2.87 -3.73 -0.14
C TRP A 21 1.94 -3.23 0.96
N ALA A 22 1.02 -4.10 1.39
CA ALA A 22 0.08 -3.85 2.48
C ALA A 22 -0.41 -2.39 2.53
N PRO A 23 -1.05 -1.88 1.45
CA PRO A 23 -1.38 -0.47 1.33
C PRO A 23 -2.30 -0.03 2.46
N GLY A 24 -1.81 0.86 3.33
CA GLY A 24 -2.47 1.24 4.57
C GLY A 24 -3.62 2.23 4.40
N ASN A 25 -4.63 1.91 3.58
CA ASN A 25 -5.83 2.73 3.40
C ASN A 25 -6.71 2.82 4.67
N VAL A 26 -6.51 1.93 5.65
CA VAL A 26 -7.18 1.98 6.96
C VAL A 26 -6.30 2.51 8.09
N VAL A 27 -5.16 3.14 7.76
CA VAL A 27 -4.13 3.54 8.74
C VAL A 27 -4.66 4.46 9.85
N TYR A 28 -5.67 5.30 9.57
CA TYR A 28 -6.33 6.09 10.60
C TYR A 28 -6.91 5.20 11.72
N TYR A 29 -7.64 4.14 11.35
CA TYR A 29 -8.31 3.26 12.31
C TYR A 29 -7.30 2.40 13.07
N ASP A 30 -6.30 1.84 12.39
CA ASP A 30 -5.22 1.10 13.05
C ASP A 30 -4.50 1.95 14.09
N ILE A 31 -3.99 3.13 13.69
CA ILE A 31 -3.26 3.99 14.61
C ILE A 31 -4.16 4.43 15.77
N SER A 32 -5.35 4.95 15.47
CA SER A 32 -6.25 5.47 16.50
C SER A 32 -6.67 4.40 17.50
N SER A 33 -6.81 3.13 17.06
CA SER A 33 -7.15 2.02 17.96
C SER A 33 -6.05 1.75 19.00
N ARG A 34 -4.77 1.91 18.63
CA ARG A 34 -3.63 1.60 19.50
C ARG A 34 -3.35 2.69 20.53
N VAL A 35 -3.61 3.94 20.17
CA VAL A 35 -3.34 5.11 21.02
C VAL A 35 -4.61 5.73 21.58
N HIS A 36 -5.76 5.07 21.36
CA HIS A 36 -7.09 5.51 21.79
C HIS A 36 -7.44 6.95 21.37
N ALA A 37 -6.96 7.38 20.19
CA ALA A 37 -7.22 8.72 19.68
C ALA A 37 -8.68 8.89 19.25
N VAL A 38 -9.36 9.92 19.77
CA VAL A 38 -10.75 10.23 19.43
C VAL A 38 -10.82 11.62 18.76
N PRO A 39 -11.46 11.74 17.58
CA PRO A 39 -11.67 13.03 16.93
C PRO A 39 -12.32 14.06 17.88
N GLY A 40 -11.75 15.26 17.95
CA GLY A 40 -12.21 16.32 18.86
C GLY A 40 -11.60 16.26 20.26
N HIS A 41 -10.91 15.18 20.60
CA HIS A 41 -10.25 14.97 21.89
C HIS A 41 -8.82 14.48 21.72
N TYR A 42 -8.13 14.96 20.68
CA TYR A 42 -6.75 14.54 20.45
C TYR A 42 -5.79 15.16 21.46
N GLU A 43 -4.80 14.38 21.90
CA GLU A 43 -3.57 14.90 22.49
C GLU A 43 -2.73 15.62 21.43
N GLU A 44 -1.76 16.45 21.84
CA GLU A 44 -0.85 17.11 20.90
C GLU A 44 0.02 16.08 20.15
N PHE A 45 0.51 15.08 20.88
CA PHE A 45 1.36 14.00 20.39
C PHE A 45 0.93 12.66 20.96
N TYR A 46 1.21 11.60 20.20
CA TYR A 46 1.08 10.21 20.65
C TYR A 46 2.41 9.48 20.48
N ASP A 47 2.73 8.61 21.44
CA ASP A 47 3.77 7.60 21.27
C ASP A 47 3.17 6.38 20.55
N ILE A 48 3.77 6.03 19.42
CA ILE A 48 3.43 4.83 18.68
C ILE A 48 4.67 3.96 18.57
N GLY A 49 4.87 3.08 19.55
CA GLY A 49 5.99 2.15 19.53
C GLY A 49 7.35 2.85 19.45
N GLY A 50 7.49 3.99 20.14
CA GLY A 50 8.67 4.84 20.15
C GLY A 50 8.69 5.93 19.08
N LEU A 51 7.68 6.00 18.20
CA LEU A 51 7.51 7.10 17.26
C LEU A 51 6.63 8.19 17.87
N MET A 52 7.20 9.38 18.06
CA MET A 52 6.41 10.58 18.38
C MET A 52 5.65 11.04 17.15
N MET A 53 4.33 11.04 17.23
CA MET A 53 3.44 11.39 16.13
C MET A 53 2.47 12.50 16.55
N SER A 54 2.43 13.59 15.79
CA SER A 54 1.49 14.70 16.01
C SER A 54 0.04 14.28 15.71
N SER A 55 -0.92 14.81 16.46
CA SER A 55 -2.34 14.64 16.14
C SER A 55 -2.78 15.34 14.86
N GLU A 56 -1.99 16.30 14.35
CA GLU A 56 -2.23 16.88 13.03
C GLU A 56 -2.16 15.82 11.94
N PHE A 57 -1.20 14.90 12.04
CA PHE A 57 -1.09 13.78 11.12
C PHE A 57 -2.34 12.88 11.16
N LEU A 58 -2.84 12.53 12.34
CA LEU A 58 -4.10 11.76 12.48
C LEU A 58 -5.30 12.51 11.91
N SER A 59 -5.39 13.82 12.17
CA SER A 59 -6.44 14.68 11.63
C SER A 59 -6.42 14.72 10.11
N GLN A 60 -5.23 14.81 9.51
CA GLN A 60 -5.05 14.80 8.06
C GLN A 60 -5.42 13.45 7.46
N VAL A 61 -4.81 12.35 7.94
CA VAL A 61 -5.11 11.00 7.44
C VAL A 61 -6.61 10.70 7.53
N ARG A 62 -7.28 11.08 8.62
CA ARG A 62 -8.74 10.89 8.78
C ARG A 62 -9.56 11.55 7.67
N LYS A 63 -9.09 12.70 7.15
CA LYS A 63 -9.76 13.47 6.09
C LYS A 63 -9.35 13.03 4.69
N THR A 64 -8.31 12.22 4.58
CA THR A 64 -7.78 11.75 3.30
C THR A 64 -8.46 10.45 2.90
N ASP A 65 -9.18 10.49 1.79
CA ASP A 65 -9.61 9.27 1.10
C ASP A 65 -8.44 8.69 0.32
N ILE A 66 -7.68 7.81 0.97
CA ILE A 66 -6.44 7.23 0.42
C ILE A 66 -6.70 6.47 -0.88
N VAL A 67 -7.81 5.73 -0.97
CA VAL A 67 -8.10 4.92 -2.16
C VAL A 67 -8.51 5.83 -3.31
N ARG A 68 -9.39 6.80 -3.05
CA ARG A 68 -9.84 7.74 -4.08
C ARG A 68 -8.71 8.60 -4.63
N GLN A 69 -7.70 8.95 -3.84
CA GLN A 69 -6.51 9.64 -4.35
C GLN A 69 -5.72 8.84 -5.38
N ALA A 70 -5.99 7.55 -5.53
CA ALA A 70 -5.38 6.70 -6.54
C ALA A 70 -6.14 6.68 -7.88
N GLU A 71 -7.30 7.37 -7.96
CA GLU A 71 -8.04 7.61 -9.20
C GLU A 71 -7.14 8.29 -10.25
N GLY A 72 -7.35 7.93 -11.52
CA GLY A 72 -6.60 8.51 -12.64
C GLY A 72 -5.27 7.80 -12.97
N TYR A 73 -4.85 6.81 -12.18
CA TYR A 73 -3.77 5.91 -12.61
C TYR A 73 -4.29 4.80 -13.51
N GLY A 74 -3.90 4.82 -14.78
CA GLY A 74 -4.48 3.97 -15.82
C GLY A 74 -3.70 2.69 -16.15
N LYS A 75 -2.61 2.40 -15.45
CA LYS A 75 -1.70 1.27 -15.73
C LYS A 75 -1.79 0.20 -14.64
N GLU A 76 -1.17 -0.95 -14.88
CA GLU A 76 -1.20 -2.07 -13.93
C GLU A 76 -0.57 -1.71 -12.58
N VAL A 77 -1.14 -2.27 -11.52
CA VAL A 77 -0.67 -2.15 -10.15
C VAL A 77 -0.58 -3.55 -9.54
N LEU A 78 0.60 -3.90 -9.04
CA LEU A 78 0.79 -5.08 -8.19
C LEU A 78 0.53 -4.72 -6.73
N ILE A 79 -0.41 -5.43 -6.11
CA ILE A 79 -0.74 -5.35 -4.69
C ILE A 79 -0.28 -6.64 -4.04
N ILE A 80 0.63 -6.55 -3.07
CA ILE A 80 1.11 -7.69 -2.28
C ILE A 80 0.62 -7.52 -0.85
N HIS A 81 -0.04 -8.55 -0.30
CA HIS A 81 -0.68 -8.46 1.01
C HIS A 81 -0.46 -9.74 1.84
N GLY A 82 -0.31 -9.60 3.16
CA GLY A 82 -0.27 -10.75 4.07
C GLY A 82 -1.68 -11.23 4.43
N GLU A 83 -1.95 -12.53 4.36
CA GLU A 83 -3.27 -13.10 4.70
C GLU A 83 -3.72 -12.74 6.12
N LEU A 84 -2.78 -12.72 7.07
CA LEU A 84 -3.00 -12.48 8.50
C LEU A 84 -2.49 -11.11 8.94
N ASP A 85 -2.51 -10.13 8.04
CA ASP A 85 -2.12 -8.76 8.34
C ASP A 85 -2.99 -8.16 9.46
N GLU A 86 -2.36 -7.93 10.61
CA GLU A 86 -3.00 -7.48 11.84
C GLU A 86 -3.14 -5.95 11.95
N LYS A 87 -2.56 -5.19 11.00
CA LYS A 87 -2.59 -3.71 10.96
C LYS A 87 -3.48 -3.20 9.85
N VAL A 88 -3.44 -3.87 8.70
CA VAL A 88 -4.21 -3.59 7.49
C VAL A 88 -4.84 -4.91 7.07
N PRO A 89 -6.04 -5.24 7.58
CA PRO A 89 -6.67 -6.53 7.29
C PRO A 89 -6.75 -6.80 5.78
N VAL A 90 -6.55 -8.04 5.34
CA VAL A 90 -6.43 -8.37 3.91
C VAL A 90 -7.61 -7.90 3.06
N TYR A 91 -8.83 -7.88 3.60
CA TYR A 91 -10.01 -7.38 2.90
C TYR A 91 -9.93 -5.88 2.55
N ALA A 92 -9.03 -5.12 3.17
CA ALA A 92 -8.81 -3.71 2.87
C ALA A 92 -8.26 -3.48 1.45
N VAL A 93 -7.81 -4.52 0.74
CA VAL A 93 -7.47 -4.41 -0.69
C VAL A 93 -8.70 -4.23 -1.59
N GLY A 94 -9.90 -4.63 -1.13
CA GLY A 94 -11.13 -4.62 -1.93
C GLY A 94 -11.39 -3.31 -2.69
N PRO A 95 -11.37 -2.14 -2.02
CA PRO A 95 -11.53 -0.85 -2.69
C PRO A 95 -10.50 -0.57 -3.80
N TYR A 96 -9.27 -1.07 -3.68
CA TYR A 96 -8.29 -0.96 -4.77
C TYR A 96 -8.61 -1.89 -5.94
N LEU A 97 -9.16 -3.08 -5.67
CA LEU A 97 -9.62 -3.98 -6.73
C LEU A 97 -10.80 -3.38 -7.49
N ASP A 98 -11.75 -2.77 -6.77
CA ASP A 98 -12.89 -2.07 -7.38
C ASP A 98 -12.42 -0.89 -8.25
N LEU A 99 -11.44 -0.12 -7.77
CA LEU A 99 -10.89 1.04 -8.47
C LEU A 99 -10.13 0.67 -9.75
N TYR A 100 -9.24 -0.32 -9.67
CA TYR A 100 -8.35 -0.66 -10.78
C TYR A 100 -8.92 -1.74 -11.71
N GLY A 101 -9.88 -2.54 -11.25
CA GLY A 101 -10.44 -3.66 -12.00
C GLY A 101 -9.36 -4.63 -12.48
N GLU A 102 -9.37 -4.94 -13.77
CA GLU A 102 -8.39 -5.84 -14.43
C GLU A 102 -6.94 -5.37 -14.33
N LYS A 103 -6.71 -4.09 -13.96
CA LYS A 103 -5.37 -3.52 -13.79
C LYS A 103 -4.79 -3.80 -12.41
N ALA A 104 -5.56 -4.32 -11.47
CA ALA A 104 -5.04 -4.79 -10.19
C ALA A 104 -4.58 -6.24 -10.30
N ARG A 105 -3.29 -6.47 -10.10
CA ARG A 105 -2.73 -7.79 -9.84
C ARG A 105 -2.59 -7.97 -8.32
N LEU A 106 -3.33 -8.89 -7.74
CA LEU A 106 -3.29 -9.17 -6.30
C LEU A 106 -2.52 -10.45 -6.00
N GLU A 107 -1.56 -10.36 -5.08
CA GLU A 107 -0.81 -11.49 -4.54
C GLU A 107 -0.96 -11.54 -3.03
N ILE A 108 -1.65 -12.57 -2.51
CA ILE A 108 -1.82 -12.80 -1.07
C ILE A 108 -0.79 -13.84 -0.60
N ILE A 109 0.04 -13.47 0.37
CA ILE A 109 1.00 -14.37 1.00
C ILE A 109 0.35 -15.04 2.20
N LYS A 110 0.07 -16.34 2.04
CA LYS A 110 -0.58 -17.17 3.04
C LYS A 110 0.14 -17.13 4.39
N GLY A 111 -0.62 -16.95 5.46
CA GLY A 111 -0.14 -16.86 6.85
C GLY A 111 0.67 -15.61 7.21
N ALA A 112 1.04 -14.76 6.24
CA ALA A 112 1.92 -13.62 6.50
C ALA A 112 1.25 -12.49 7.26
N ASN A 113 2.00 -11.85 8.16
CA ASN A 113 1.60 -10.67 8.92
C ASN A 113 1.97 -9.36 8.18
N HIS A 114 1.60 -8.21 8.77
CA HIS A 114 1.80 -6.89 8.15
C HIS A 114 3.25 -6.60 7.73
N GLN A 115 4.20 -7.02 8.57
CA GLN A 115 5.62 -6.73 8.42
C GLN A 115 6.38 -7.82 7.69
N PHE A 116 5.70 -8.88 7.25
CA PHE A 116 6.31 -10.06 6.63
C PHE A 116 7.50 -10.57 7.46
N THR A 117 7.33 -10.80 8.76
CA THR A 117 8.48 -10.95 9.67
C THR A 117 9.33 -12.21 9.47
N SER A 118 8.81 -13.25 8.81
CA SER A 118 9.56 -14.47 8.49
C SER A 118 10.47 -14.29 7.27
N VAL A 119 11.55 -15.07 7.19
CA VAL A 119 12.46 -15.05 6.02
C VAL A 119 11.73 -15.47 4.75
N GLU A 120 10.87 -16.48 4.83
CA GLU A 120 10.07 -16.98 3.72
C GLU A 120 9.15 -15.87 3.16
N TRP A 121 8.44 -15.16 4.03
CA TRP A 121 7.53 -14.09 3.61
C TRP A 121 8.30 -12.92 2.99
N LYS A 122 9.43 -12.51 3.58
CA LYS A 122 10.28 -11.45 2.98
C LYS A 122 10.75 -11.82 1.60
N ASN A 123 11.30 -13.02 1.44
CA ASN A 123 11.78 -13.50 0.15
C ASN A 123 10.65 -13.50 -0.87
N ARG A 124 9.45 -13.98 -0.49
CA ARG A 124 8.30 -14.00 -1.39
C ARG A 124 7.87 -12.59 -1.83
N VAL A 125 7.80 -11.63 -0.92
CA VAL A 125 7.50 -10.23 -1.26
C VAL A 125 8.55 -9.65 -2.21
N TYR A 126 9.83 -9.93 -1.96
CA TYR A 126 10.92 -9.45 -2.80
C TYR A 126 10.88 -10.06 -4.20
N GLU A 127 10.71 -11.37 -4.32
CA GLU A 127 10.57 -12.07 -5.60
C GLU A 127 9.42 -11.49 -6.43
N LEU A 128 8.21 -11.42 -5.86
CA LEU A 128 7.04 -10.84 -6.52
C LEU A 128 7.30 -9.42 -7.03
N SER A 129 7.95 -8.60 -6.20
CA SER A 129 8.26 -7.21 -6.55
C SER A 129 9.31 -7.12 -7.66
N ILE A 130 10.38 -7.89 -7.56
CA ILE A 130 11.48 -7.90 -8.53
C ILE A 130 10.98 -8.42 -9.88
N ASP A 131 10.20 -9.51 -9.88
CA ASP A 131 9.67 -10.10 -11.11
C ASP A 131 8.73 -9.13 -11.83
N TYR A 132 7.85 -8.45 -11.09
CA TYR A 132 7.00 -7.42 -11.64
C TYR A 132 7.78 -6.24 -12.21
N ILE A 133 8.78 -5.73 -11.48
CA ILE A 133 9.60 -4.62 -11.96
C ILE A 133 10.36 -5.03 -13.23
N LYS A 134 10.92 -6.24 -13.27
CA LYS A 134 11.56 -6.79 -14.48
C LYS A 134 10.57 -6.91 -15.63
N GLU A 135 9.34 -7.33 -15.38
CA GLU A 135 8.28 -7.40 -16.40
C GLU A 135 8.01 -6.00 -17.01
N LYS A 136 7.84 -4.97 -16.16
CA LYS A 136 7.52 -3.60 -16.62
C LYS A 136 8.71 -2.83 -17.21
N VAL A 137 9.95 -3.24 -16.89
CA VAL A 137 11.18 -2.64 -17.43
C VAL A 137 11.70 -3.40 -18.65
N GLY A 138 11.66 -4.73 -18.63
CA GLY A 138 12.14 -5.62 -19.70
C GLY A 138 11.23 -5.66 -20.93
N SER A 139 9.98 -5.23 -20.82
CA SER A 139 9.11 -4.97 -21.98
C SER A 139 9.65 -3.90 -22.94
N THR A 140 10.76 -3.21 -22.61
CA THR A 140 11.45 -2.25 -23.49
C THR A 140 12.39 -2.91 -24.50
N GLU A 141 13.01 -4.05 -24.17
CA GLU A 141 13.99 -4.70 -25.07
C GLU A 141 13.34 -5.29 -26.32
N LYS A 142 12.05 -5.68 -26.25
CA LYS A 142 11.32 -6.16 -27.42
C LYS A 142 11.02 -5.07 -28.46
N TYR A 143 11.00 -3.79 -28.08
CA TYR A 143 10.73 -2.68 -29.01
C TYR A 143 12.00 -2.03 -29.57
N LEU A 144 13.19 -2.46 -29.15
CA LEU A 144 14.48 -1.92 -29.62
C LEU A 144 15.21 -2.85 -30.60
N LEU A 145 14.61 -4.00 -30.94
CA LEU A 145 15.19 -5.01 -31.84
C LEU A 145 14.39 -5.19 -33.15
N GLU A 146 13.44 -4.29 -33.44
CA GLU A 146 12.64 -4.30 -34.68
C GLU A 146 12.93 -3.13 -35.64
N ASP A 147 14.07 -2.44 -35.49
CA ASP A 147 14.59 -1.46 -36.46
C ASP A 147 15.91 -1.92 -37.10
#